data_AF-A0A7C5VRQ2-F1
#
_entry.id   AF-A0A7C5VRQ2-F1
#
_cell.length_a   1.000
_cell.length_b   1.000
_cell.length_c   1.000
_cell.angle_alpha   90.00
_cell.angle_beta   90.00
_cell.angle_gamma   90.00
#
_symmetry.space_group_name_H-M   'P 1'
#
loop_
_entity.id
_entity.type
_entity.pdbx_description
1 polymer ?
#
loop_
_entity_poly.entity_id
_entity_poly.type
_entity_poly.pdbx_seq_one_letter_code
_entity_poly.pdbx_strand_id
1 'polypeptide(L)'
;MRRVFISAFIASAVVSILALFLLATHLFGGAGPGGGKYFLVDVSGERFIIYVTDEETIKLARDNMKGLNNLFPMGELERGDGGFNRPWSWHLRPDTVRMVEFSIELCDGRPSYVESELDYWIDTVKSYCPWSGRIVAEADNPAELQAGVPNK
;
A
#
# COMPACT_ATOMS: atom_id res chain seq x y z
N MET A 1 -24.06 -47.04 -49.41
CA MET A 1 -23.10 -45.93 -49.30
C MET A 1 -23.79 -44.71 -48.70
N ARG A 2 -23.47 -44.32 -47.47
CA ARG A 2 -23.35 -42.90 -47.05
C ARG A 2 -22.70 -42.85 -45.67
N ARG A 3 -21.52 -42.26 -45.65
CA ARG A 3 -20.60 -42.20 -44.51
C ARG A 3 -20.96 -41.00 -43.63
N VAL A 4 -20.91 -41.24 -42.33
CA VAL A 4 -20.46 -40.38 -41.22
C VAL A 4 -19.97 -38.98 -41.65
N PHE A 5 -20.68 -37.93 -41.26
CA PHE A 5 -20.20 -36.52 -41.30
C PHE A 5 -20.76 -35.70 -40.12
N ILE A 6 -20.69 -36.23 -38.89
CA ILE A 6 -21.09 -35.49 -37.67
C ILE A 6 -20.02 -35.68 -36.59
N SER A 7 -18.78 -35.31 -36.90
CA SER A 7 -17.69 -35.35 -35.92
C SER A 7 -16.63 -34.27 -36.10
N ALA A 8 -16.62 -33.52 -37.22
CA ALA A 8 -15.61 -32.51 -37.48
C ALA A 8 -15.99 -31.07 -37.05
N PHE A 9 -17.27 -30.74 -36.91
CA PHE A 9 -17.69 -29.36 -36.59
C PHE A 9 -17.68 -29.02 -35.09
N ILE A 10 -17.82 -30.01 -34.21
CA ILE A 10 -17.84 -29.79 -32.75
C ILE A 10 -16.41 -29.54 -32.24
N ALA A 11 -15.40 -30.20 -32.82
CA ALA A 11 -14.01 -30.05 -32.40
C ALA A 11 -13.46 -28.62 -32.65
N SER A 12 -13.90 -27.95 -33.72
CA SER A 12 -13.38 -26.61 -34.06
C SER A 12 -13.96 -25.50 -33.18
N ALA A 13 -15.24 -25.57 -32.81
CA ALA A 13 -15.86 -24.59 -31.91
C ALA A 13 -15.30 -24.65 -30.48
N VAL A 14 -14.98 -25.86 -29.99
CA VAL A 14 -14.41 -26.06 -28.65
C VAL A 14 -13.00 -25.48 -28.56
N VAL A 15 -12.17 -25.63 -29.60
CA VAL A 15 -10.81 -25.06 -29.65
C VAL A 15 -10.84 -23.53 -29.69
N SER A 16 -11.78 -22.93 -30.44
CA SER A 16 -11.92 -21.47 -30.50
C SER A 16 -12.44 -20.87 -29.18
N ILE A 17 -13.37 -21.54 -28.49
CA ILE A 17 -13.84 -21.11 -27.17
C ILE A 17 -12.73 -21.22 -26.12
N LEU A 18 -11.93 -22.30 -26.13
CA LEU A 18 -10.75 -22.41 -25.26
C LEU A 18 -9.68 -21.34 -25.54
N ALA A 19 -9.44 -21.00 -26.81
CA ALA A 19 -8.51 -19.93 -27.18
C ALA A 19 -9.02 -18.54 -26.75
N LEU A 20 -10.32 -18.29 -26.84
CA LEU A 20 -10.95 -17.06 -26.34
C LEU A 20 -10.94 -16.98 -24.81
N PHE A 21 -11.09 -18.09 -24.10
CA PHE A 21 -10.94 -18.14 -22.64
C PHE A 21 -9.47 -17.94 -22.19
N LEU A 22 -8.51 -18.49 -22.93
CA LEU A 22 -7.07 -18.27 -22.66
C LEU A 22 -6.62 -16.84 -23.00
N LEU A 23 -7.26 -16.19 -23.97
CA LEU A 23 -7.05 -14.77 -24.23
C LEU A 23 -7.75 -13.89 -23.19
N ALA A 24 -8.93 -14.30 -22.70
CA ALA A 24 -9.63 -13.61 -21.61
C ALA A 24 -8.84 -13.67 -20.29
N THR A 25 -8.11 -14.76 -19.98
CA THR A 25 -7.22 -14.77 -18.79
C THR A 25 -5.99 -13.87 -18.92
N HIS A 26 -5.63 -13.43 -20.13
CA HIS A 26 -4.55 -12.45 -20.36
C HIS A 26 -5.07 -11.00 -20.44
N LEU A 27 -6.32 -10.81 -20.88
CA LEU A 27 -6.95 -9.48 -20.99
C LEU A 27 -7.69 -9.08 -19.72
N PHE A 28 -8.18 -10.05 -18.95
CA PHE A 28 -8.52 -9.89 -17.55
C PHE A 28 -7.33 -10.38 -16.75
N GLY A 29 -6.29 -9.54 -16.70
CA GLY A 29 -5.20 -9.69 -15.75
C GLY A 29 -5.83 -9.77 -14.36
N GLY A 30 -5.98 -11.00 -13.86
CA GLY A 30 -6.27 -11.22 -12.46
C GLY A 30 -5.18 -10.50 -11.69
N ALA A 31 -5.58 -9.52 -10.88
CA ALA A 31 -4.73 -8.94 -9.87
C ALA A 31 -4.19 -10.10 -9.02
N GLY A 32 -2.95 -10.51 -9.31
CA GLY A 32 -2.23 -11.41 -8.41
C GLY A 32 -2.06 -10.71 -7.07
N PRO A 33 -2.00 -11.44 -5.95
CA PRO A 33 -1.69 -10.83 -4.66
C PRO A 33 -0.23 -10.39 -4.66
N GLY A 34 0.05 -9.12 -5.02
CA GLY A 34 1.39 -8.55 -4.94
C GLY A 34 1.49 -7.21 -5.65
N GLY A 35 1.90 -6.15 -4.96
CA GLY A 35 2.16 -4.88 -5.65
C GLY A 35 2.24 -3.61 -4.79
N GLY A 36 2.07 -3.69 -3.47
CA GLY A 36 2.22 -2.50 -2.65
C GLY A 36 3.66 -1.96 -2.67
N LYS A 37 3.82 -0.71 -2.23
CA LYS A 37 5.12 -0.05 -2.10
C LYS A 37 5.37 0.35 -0.67
N TYR A 38 6.63 0.27 -0.26
CA TYR A 38 7.08 0.82 1.00
C TYR A 38 7.53 2.25 0.79
N PHE A 39 7.15 3.13 1.72
CA PHE A 39 7.61 4.51 1.71
C PHE A 39 8.18 4.89 3.07
N LEU A 40 9.27 5.64 3.05
CA LEU A 40 9.83 6.27 4.23
C LEU A 40 9.17 7.65 4.39
N VAL A 41 8.55 7.88 5.54
CA VAL A 41 7.92 9.14 5.90
C VAL A 41 8.81 9.86 6.91
N ASP A 42 9.10 11.14 6.68
CA ASP A 42 9.77 12.03 7.63
C ASP A 42 8.75 12.98 8.26
N VAL A 43 8.72 13.02 9.59
CA VAL A 43 7.88 13.89 10.42
C VAL A 43 8.81 14.68 11.33
N SER A 44 9.22 15.86 10.88
CA SER A 44 10.12 16.75 11.63
C SER A 44 11.43 16.06 12.08
N GLY A 45 12.01 15.20 11.23
CA GLY A 45 13.24 14.45 11.51
C GLY A 45 13.03 13.08 12.15
N GLU A 46 11.82 12.75 12.60
CA GLU A 46 11.46 11.40 13.03
C GLU A 46 10.88 10.62 11.86
N ARG A 47 11.34 9.39 11.66
CA ARG A 47 11.01 8.64 10.45
C ARG A 47 10.35 7.31 10.75
N PHE A 48 9.42 6.92 9.90
CA PHE A 48 8.71 5.65 9.97
C PHE A 48 8.40 5.14 8.57
N ILE A 49 8.19 3.83 8.43
CA ILE A 49 7.89 3.18 7.16
C ILE A 49 6.40 2.86 7.10
N ILE A 50 5.77 3.18 5.97
CA ILE A 50 4.41 2.77 5.63
C ILE A 50 4.45 1.76 4.48
N TYR A 51 3.47 0.85 4.45
CA TYR A 51 3.20 0.00 3.30
C TYR A 51 1.87 0.42 2.68
N VAL A 52 1.89 0.74 1.39
CA VAL A 52 0.74 1.26 0.66
C VAL A 52 0.34 0.28 -0.42
N THR A 53 -0.93 -0.10 -0.46
CA THR A 53 -1.47 -1.07 -1.42
C THR A 53 -2.38 -0.45 -2.48
N ASP A 54 -2.86 0.76 -2.25
CA ASP A 54 -3.74 1.50 -3.16
C ASP A 54 -2.92 2.24 -4.24
N GLU A 55 -3.28 2.04 -5.51
CA GLU A 55 -2.52 2.56 -6.66
C GLU A 55 -2.53 4.10 -6.74
N GLU A 56 -3.66 4.72 -6.42
CA GLU A 56 -3.78 6.18 -6.40
C GLU A 56 -2.91 6.78 -5.29
N THR A 57 -2.95 6.18 -4.09
CA THR A 57 -2.12 6.59 -2.96
C THR A 57 -0.63 6.45 -3.27
N ILE A 58 -0.21 5.35 -3.92
CA ILE A 58 1.17 5.16 -4.40
C ILE A 58 1.56 6.30 -5.36
N LYS A 59 0.69 6.65 -6.30
CA LYS A 59 0.95 7.77 -7.22
C LYS A 59 1.09 9.10 -6.46
N LEU A 60 0.19 9.39 -5.52
CA LEU A 60 0.22 10.63 -4.74
C LEU A 60 1.44 10.72 -3.82
N ALA A 61 1.90 9.59 -3.25
CA ALA A 61 3.11 9.51 -2.45
C ALA A 61 4.36 9.82 -3.29
N ARG A 62 4.43 9.30 -4.53
CA ARG A 62 5.50 9.63 -5.49
C ARG A 62 5.47 11.10 -5.90
N ASP A 63 4.29 11.66 -6.11
CA ASP A 63 4.13 13.08 -6.42
C ASP A 63 4.58 13.96 -5.24
N ASN A 64 4.29 13.55 -4.00
CA ASN A 64 4.77 14.20 -2.78
C ASN A 64 6.30 14.19 -2.70
N MET A 65 6.91 13.03 -2.94
CA MET A 65 8.38 12.87 -2.95
C MET A 65 9.07 13.75 -4.01
N LYS A 66 8.38 14.06 -5.11
CA LYS A 66 8.86 14.97 -6.17
C LYS A 66 8.54 16.44 -5.90
N GLY A 67 7.87 16.76 -4.79
CA GLY A 67 7.42 18.12 -4.46
C GLY A 67 6.27 18.63 -5.34
N LEU A 68 5.51 17.73 -5.99
CA LEU A 68 4.39 18.08 -6.86
C LEU A 68 3.07 18.26 -6.10
N ASN A 69 3.01 17.84 -4.84
CA ASN A 69 1.89 18.10 -3.94
C ASN A 69 2.39 18.27 -2.50
N ASN A 70 1.53 18.79 -1.62
CA ASN A 70 1.78 18.93 -0.18
C ASN A 70 0.91 18.00 0.67
N LEU A 71 0.37 16.92 0.08
CA LEU A 71 -0.43 15.93 0.79
C LEU A 71 0.43 15.23 1.85
N PHE A 72 -0.19 14.64 2.86
CA PHE A 72 0.49 13.87 3.89
C PHE A 72 -0.19 12.50 4.08
N PRO A 73 0.54 11.48 4.56
CA PRO A 73 -0.05 10.17 4.78
C PRO A 73 -0.99 10.19 6.00
N MET A 74 -2.10 9.46 5.89
CA MET A 74 -3.01 9.16 6.98
C MET A 74 -3.39 7.68 6.94
N GLY A 75 -3.58 7.06 8.10
CA GLY A 75 -4.10 5.69 8.19
C GLY A 75 -4.56 5.33 9.60
N GLU A 76 -5.25 4.20 9.72
CA GLU A 76 -5.58 3.61 11.02
C GLU A 76 -4.34 2.97 11.64
N LEU A 77 -4.20 3.08 12.96
CA LEU A 77 -3.09 2.52 13.71
C LEU A 77 -3.37 1.07 14.11
N GLU A 78 -2.35 0.23 14.04
CA GLU A 78 -2.35 -1.11 14.62
C GLU A 78 -1.11 -1.36 15.48
N ARG A 79 -1.27 -2.23 16.48
CA ARG A 79 -0.20 -2.61 17.40
C ARG A 79 0.82 -3.51 16.70
N GLY A 80 2.09 -3.37 17.07
CA GLY A 80 3.22 -4.09 16.48
C GLY A 80 3.80 -3.37 15.27
N ASP A 81 5.03 -3.74 14.87
CA ASP A 81 5.79 -3.09 13.79
C ASP A 81 5.29 -3.44 12.37
N GLY A 82 4.28 -4.32 12.24
CA GLY A 82 3.78 -4.81 10.95
C GLY A 82 4.81 -5.62 10.15
N GLY A 83 5.99 -5.91 10.71
CA GLY A 83 7.13 -6.50 10.02
C GLY A 83 7.96 -5.51 9.20
N PHE A 84 7.58 -4.23 9.12
CA PHE A 84 8.24 -3.23 8.27
C PHE A 84 8.55 -1.90 8.96
N ASN A 85 7.88 -1.55 10.06
CA ASN A 85 7.99 -0.23 10.70
C ASN A 85 8.92 -0.23 11.92
N ARG A 86 10.02 -1.00 11.89
CA ARG A 86 10.98 -0.97 13.00
C ARG A 86 11.70 0.39 13.05
N PRO A 87 11.98 0.91 14.25
CA PRO A 87 11.88 0.23 15.54
C PRO A 87 10.50 0.37 16.22
N TRP A 88 9.59 1.19 15.69
CA TRP A 88 8.29 1.50 16.27
C TRP A 88 7.48 0.25 16.60
N SER A 89 6.73 0.29 17.69
CA SER A 89 5.87 -0.81 18.15
C SER A 89 4.43 -0.66 17.65
N TRP A 90 4.26 0.05 16.55
CA TRP A 90 3.00 0.32 15.86
C TRP A 90 3.25 0.45 14.35
N HIS A 91 2.19 0.35 13.56
CA HIS A 91 2.22 0.64 12.13
C HIS A 91 0.86 1.17 11.66
N LEU A 92 0.81 1.72 10.45
CA LEU A 92 -0.46 2.03 9.80
C LEU A 92 -0.99 0.80 9.08
N ARG A 93 -2.28 0.51 9.23
CA ARG A 93 -2.93 -0.62 8.54
C ARG A 93 -2.88 -0.38 7.02
N PRO A 94 -2.22 -1.23 6.22
CA PRO A 94 -1.88 -0.93 4.82
C PRO A 94 -3.05 -0.63 3.87
N ASP A 95 -4.22 -1.18 4.14
CA ASP A 95 -5.45 -0.97 3.35
C ASP A 95 -6.12 0.39 3.63
N THR A 96 -5.78 1.03 4.75
CA THR A 96 -6.31 2.34 5.16
C THR A 96 -5.44 3.52 4.76
N VAL A 97 -4.19 3.28 4.37
CA VAL A 97 -3.25 4.37 4.10
C VAL A 97 -3.71 5.18 2.89
N ARG A 98 -3.83 6.49 3.05
CA ARG A 98 -4.16 7.47 1.99
C ARG A 98 -3.26 8.69 2.09
N MET A 99 -3.05 9.38 0.98
CA MET A 99 -2.47 10.74 0.98
C MET A 99 -3.61 11.74 1.01
N VAL A 100 -3.64 12.63 2.01
CA VAL A 100 -4.75 13.55 2.26
C VAL A 100 -4.28 15.00 2.31
N GLU A 101 -5.19 15.94 2.04
CA GLU A 101 -4.93 17.38 2.07
C GLU A 101 -5.16 17.99 3.46
N PHE A 102 -6.13 17.46 4.20
CA PHE A 102 -6.53 17.95 5.51
C PHE A 102 -7.09 16.81 6.37
N SER A 103 -6.91 16.91 7.68
CA SER A 103 -7.53 16.03 8.68
C SER A 103 -7.83 16.83 9.95
N ILE A 104 -8.27 16.18 11.03
CA ILE A 104 -8.43 16.84 12.33
C ILE A 104 -7.10 16.85 13.10
N GLU A 105 -6.88 17.88 13.92
CA GLU A 105 -5.68 18.05 14.76
C GLU A 105 -5.42 16.88 15.72
N LEU A 106 -6.47 16.12 16.08
CA LEU A 106 -6.39 15.06 17.09
C LEU A 106 -5.41 13.94 16.73
N CYS A 107 -5.21 13.65 15.44
CA CYS A 107 -4.32 12.60 14.96
C CYS A 107 -2.95 13.12 14.49
N ASP A 108 -2.66 14.42 14.64
CA ASP A 108 -1.36 15.01 14.31
C ASP A 108 -0.40 14.88 15.50
N GLY A 109 0.79 14.38 15.24
CA GLY A 109 1.76 14.08 16.29
C GLY A 109 3.08 13.57 15.72
N ARG A 110 4.11 13.50 16.59
CA ARG A 110 5.40 12.89 16.22
C ARG A 110 5.36 11.37 16.41
N PRO A 111 6.08 10.58 15.58
CA PRO A 111 6.20 9.13 15.76
C PRO A 111 6.57 8.70 17.19
N SER A 112 7.49 9.42 17.84
CA SER A 112 7.92 9.20 19.22
C SER A 112 6.83 9.42 20.25
N TYR A 113 5.89 10.33 19.99
CA TYR A 113 4.76 10.57 20.87
C TYR A 113 3.69 9.48 20.71
N VAL A 114 3.49 8.97 19.48
CA VAL A 114 2.67 7.77 19.25
C VAL A 114 3.25 6.59 20.01
N GLU A 115 4.58 6.41 19.98
CA GLU A 115 5.26 5.34 20.71
C GLU A 115 5.15 5.49 22.24
N SER A 116 5.34 6.69 22.78
CA SER A 116 5.33 6.91 24.23
C SER A 116 3.93 6.78 24.85
N GLU A 117 2.89 7.07 24.07
CA GLU A 117 1.48 7.03 24.50
C GLU A 117 0.68 5.97 23.72
N LEU A 118 1.32 4.85 23.39
CA LEU A 118 0.80 3.89 22.41
C LEU A 118 -0.62 3.41 22.70
N ASP A 119 -0.95 3.08 23.95
CA ASP A 119 -2.30 2.61 24.29
C ASP A 119 -3.36 3.70 24.05
N TYR A 120 -3.07 4.95 24.38
CA TYR A 120 -3.96 6.07 24.08
C TYR A 120 -4.15 6.26 22.56
N TRP A 121 -3.06 6.20 21.80
CA TRP A 121 -3.11 6.35 20.34
C TRP A 121 -3.86 5.20 19.65
N ILE A 122 -3.65 3.96 20.07
CA ILE A 122 -4.36 2.80 19.52
C ILE A 122 -5.84 2.82 19.93
N ASP A 123 -6.15 2.99 21.22
CA ASP A 123 -7.49 2.74 21.74
C ASP A 123 -8.42 3.96 21.61
N THR A 124 -7.86 5.17 21.67
CA THR A 124 -8.63 6.43 21.65
C THR A 124 -8.52 7.16 20.32
N VAL A 125 -7.29 7.47 19.87
CA VAL A 125 -7.08 8.27 18.64
C VAL A 125 -7.36 7.45 17.37
N LYS A 126 -6.95 6.18 17.35
CA LYS A 126 -7.18 5.15 16.31
C LYS A 126 -6.58 5.41 14.93
N SER A 127 -6.28 6.65 14.59
CA SER A 127 -5.66 7.03 13.33
C SER A 127 -4.49 7.96 13.56
N TYR A 128 -3.54 7.94 12.64
CA TYR A 128 -2.39 8.83 12.66
C TYR A 128 -2.35 9.63 11.35
N CYS A 129 -2.13 10.93 11.47
CA CYS A 129 -2.21 11.87 10.36
C CYS A 129 -1.18 12.99 10.52
N PRO A 130 0.14 12.70 10.40
CA PRO A 130 1.17 13.71 10.62
C PRO A 130 1.13 14.78 9.53
N TRP A 131 0.65 16.00 9.83
CA TRP A 131 0.47 17.07 8.82
C TRP A 131 1.80 17.50 8.19
N SER A 132 2.86 17.47 9.00
CA SER A 132 4.24 17.72 8.57
C SER A 132 4.88 16.54 7.84
N GLY A 133 4.19 15.40 7.71
CA GLY A 133 4.71 14.17 7.12
C GLY A 133 5.04 14.33 5.64
N ARG A 134 6.26 13.94 5.25
CA ARG A 134 6.73 13.97 3.86
C ARG A 134 7.31 12.62 3.44
N ILE A 135 6.99 12.22 2.22
CA ILE A 135 7.58 11.02 1.60
C ILE A 135 9.01 11.35 1.17
N VAL A 136 9.99 10.60 1.67
CA VAL A 136 11.41 10.86 1.41
C VAL A 136 12.13 9.71 0.69
N ALA A 137 11.53 8.52 0.63
CA ALA A 137 12.04 7.38 -0.16
C ALA A 137 10.93 6.37 -0.48
N GLU A 138 11.14 5.56 -1.52
CA GLU A 138 10.30 4.43 -1.94
C GLU A 138 11.18 3.18 -2.08
N ALA A 139 10.65 2.00 -1.73
CA ALA A 139 11.31 0.72 -1.98
C ALA A 139 10.32 -0.43 -2.20
N ASP A 140 10.83 -1.53 -2.77
CA ASP A 140 10.12 -2.80 -2.90
C ASP A 140 10.25 -3.67 -1.64
N ASN A 141 11.32 -3.48 -0.86
CA ASN A 141 11.56 -4.18 0.40
C ASN A 141 11.81 -3.16 1.53
N PRO A 142 11.18 -3.30 2.71
CA PRO A 142 11.35 -2.35 3.82
C PRO A 142 12.77 -2.32 4.38
N ALA A 143 13.55 -3.40 4.22
CA ALA A 143 14.95 -3.45 4.65
C ALA A 143 15.81 -2.39 3.95
N GLU A 144 15.46 -2.01 2.71
CA GLU A 144 16.16 -0.96 1.96
C GLU A 144 15.94 0.44 2.58
N LEU A 145 14.83 0.63 3.29
CA LEU A 145 14.48 1.88 3.96
C LEU A 145 14.95 1.94 5.41
N GLN A 146 15.28 0.79 6.01
CA GLN A 146 15.56 0.68 7.44
C GLN A 146 16.74 1.55 7.90
N ALA A 147 17.78 1.69 7.07
CA ALA A 147 18.92 2.57 7.37
C ALA A 147 18.54 4.05 7.47
N GLY A 148 17.41 4.44 6.87
CA GLY A 148 16.86 5.78 6.94
C GLY A 148 16.04 6.05 8.21
N VAL A 149 15.68 5.02 8.98
CA VAL A 149 14.90 5.15 10.23
C VAL A 149 15.86 5.21 11.42
N PRO A 150 15.86 6.29 12.24
CA PRO A 150 16.71 6.37 13.42
C PRO A 150 16.30 5.32 14.47
N ASN A 151 17.27 4.90 15.30
CA ASN A 151 16.98 4.08 16.48
C ASN A 151 16.10 4.88 17.46
N LYS A 152 15.27 4.17 18.25
CA LYS A 152 14.46 4.77 19.32
C LYS A 152 15.32 5.58 20.29
#